data_AF-A0A5C4SIB3-F1
#
_entry.id   AF-A0A5C4SIB3-F1
#
_cell.length_a   1.000
_cell.length_b   1.000
_cell.length_c   1.000
_cell.angle_alpha   90.00
_cell.angle_beta   90.00
_cell.angle_gamma   90.00
#
_symmetry.space_group_name_H-M   'P 1'
#
loop_
_entity.id
_entity.type
_entity.pdbx_description
1 polymer ?
#
loop_
_entity_poly.entity_id
_entity_poly.type
_entity_poly.pdbx_seq_one_letter_code
_entity_poly.pdbx_strand_id
1 'polypeptide(L)'
;MSIDWITVAAQIANFLVLVWLLKRFLYRPILDGIDARETEIANRMQDAVLAQEKAAQAEADYRDQLSRQQSKEADLSEAVRKAAEDERDAILAEARAQLERERALWLTQLSDEAREYTRKLHRVGADALLSLTRKALGDLADDTLEARMAAQLIQKIDPMAAELKNAAAAASSAVIYSQAPLPPGVKGSLTSGLDAVFPGIAPDFKTDPEQAPGLVLRIGGAQLAWTLDSYIDGLEALVADKLGAGAVPGDPDHAQ
;
A
#
# COMPACT_ATOMS: atom_id res chain seq x y z
N MET A 1 76.43 -105.43 -61.65
CA MET A 1 75.92 -104.05 -61.77
C MET A 1 76.06 -103.40 -60.41
N SER A 2 77.18 -102.71 -60.19
CA SER A 2 77.48 -102.02 -58.94
C SER A 2 76.69 -100.72 -58.92
N ILE A 3 75.78 -100.60 -57.96
CA ILE A 3 75.23 -99.29 -57.62
C ILE A 3 76.42 -98.47 -57.12
N ASP A 4 76.81 -97.45 -57.88
CA ASP A 4 77.78 -96.46 -57.43
C ASP A 4 77.13 -95.66 -56.30
N TRP A 5 77.27 -96.16 -55.07
CA TRP A 5 76.71 -95.50 -53.88
C TRP A 5 77.23 -94.07 -53.71
N ILE A 6 78.39 -93.74 -54.30
CA ILE A 6 78.96 -92.39 -54.32
C ILE A 6 78.14 -91.44 -55.21
N THR A 7 77.71 -91.86 -56.40
CA THR A 7 76.87 -91.00 -57.27
C THR A 7 75.46 -90.84 -56.71
N VAL A 8 74.91 -91.87 -56.07
CA VAL A 8 73.63 -91.76 -55.37
C VAL A 8 73.73 -90.79 -54.18
N ALA A 9 74.80 -90.87 -53.38
CA ALA A 9 75.05 -89.94 -52.29
C ALA A 9 75.22 -88.48 -52.79
N ALA A 10 75.95 -88.28 -53.89
CA ALA A 10 76.12 -86.97 -54.50
C ALA A 10 74.81 -86.39 -55.07
N GLN A 11 73.94 -87.21 -55.67
CA GLN A 11 72.62 -86.80 -56.13
C GLN A 11 71.70 -86.43 -54.96
N ILE A 12 71.72 -87.20 -53.87
CA ILE A 12 70.99 -86.87 -52.63
C ILE A 12 71.48 -85.54 -52.06
N ALA A 13 72.80 -85.32 -52.03
CA ALA A 13 73.37 -84.04 -51.58
C ALA A 13 72.92 -82.87 -52.47
N ASN A 14 72.93 -83.03 -53.80
CA ASN A 14 72.47 -81.99 -54.74
C ASN A 14 70.97 -81.70 -54.56
N PHE A 15 70.14 -82.73 -54.39
CA PHE A 15 68.71 -82.57 -54.11
C PHE A 15 68.47 -81.84 -52.78
N LEU A 16 69.22 -82.18 -51.72
CA LEU A 16 69.13 -81.49 -50.44
C LEU A 16 69.53 -80.02 -50.53
N VAL A 17 70.58 -79.69 -51.29
CA VAL A 17 70.98 -78.30 -51.57
C VAL A 17 69.86 -77.56 -52.30
N LEU A 18 69.25 -78.18 -53.32
CA LEU A 18 68.13 -77.59 -54.06
C LEU A 18 66.91 -77.35 -53.17
N VAL A 19 66.53 -78.33 -52.34
CA VAL A 19 65.42 -78.21 -51.38
C VAL A 19 65.70 -77.11 -50.36
N TRP A 20 66.95 -77.01 -49.88
CA TRP A 20 67.35 -75.94 -48.97
C TRP A 20 67.25 -74.55 -49.63
N LEU A 21 67.71 -74.43 -50.87
CA LEU A 21 67.60 -73.20 -51.67
C LEU A 21 66.15 -72.81 -51.92
N LEU A 22 65.30 -73.76 -52.32
CA LEU A 22 63.85 -73.53 -52.52
C LEU A 22 63.15 -73.13 -51.22
N LYS A 23 63.47 -73.79 -50.10
CA LYS A 23 62.93 -73.45 -48.79
C LYS A 23 63.31 -72.04 -48.37
N ARG A 24 64.56 -71.63 -48.63
CA ARG A 24 65.10 -70.33 -48.21
C ARG A 24 64.68 -69.18 -49.12
N PHE A 25 64.74 -69.35 -50.44
CA PHE A 25 64.52 -68.29 -51.44
C PHE A 25 63.09 -68.20 -51.96
N LEU A 26 62.32 -69.29 -51.99
CA LEU A 26 60.99 -69.30 -52.61
C LEU A 26 59.87 -69.49 -51.58
N TYR A 27 59.93 -70.57 -50.79
CA TYR A 27 58.82 -70.92 -49.89
C TYR A 27 58.66 -69.93 -48.73
N ARG A 28 59.75 -69.59 -48.03
CA ARG A 28 59.70 -68.64 -46.91
C ARG A 28 59.18 -67.25 -47.33
N PRO A 29 59.76 -66.58 -48.34
CA PRO A 29 59.30 -65.25 -48.73
C PRO A 29 57.85 -65.22 -49.24
N ILE A 30 57.37 -66.31 -49.85
CA ILE A 30 55.97 -66.41 -50.31
C ILE A 30 55.02 -66.58 -49.11
N LEU A 31 55.32 -67.48 -48.17
CA LEU A 31 54.50 -67.62 -46.95
C LEU A 31 54.50 -66.33 -46.14
N ASP A 32 55.67 -65.73 -45.91
CA ASP A 32 55.80 -64.48 -45.15
C ASP A 32 54.95 -63.35 -45.80
N GLY A 33 54.87 -63.32 -47.13
CA GLY A 33 54.03 -62.37 -47.87
C GLY A 33 52.52 -62.64 -47.79
N ILE A 34 52.12 -63.91 -47.70
CA ILE A 34 50.71 -64.31 -47.48
C ILE A 34 50.31 -63.98 -46.04
N ASP A 35 51.11 -64.37 -45.06
CA ASP A 35 50.87 -64.10 -43.63
C ASP A 35 50.81 -62.59 -43.34
N ALA A 36 51.70 -61.80 -43.98
CA ALA A 36 51.67 -60.34 -43.87
C ALA A 36 50.37 -59.74 -44.42
N ARG A 37 49.88 -60.22 -45.57
CA ARG A 37 48.61 -59.77 -46.15
C ARG A 37 47.41 -60.20 -45.30
N GLU A 38 47.40 -61.42 -44.79
CA GLU A 38 46.34 -61.92 -43.91
C GLU A 38 46.27 -61.06 -42.64
N THR A 39 47.41 -60.78 -42.02
CA THR A 39 47.50 -59.92 -40.84
C THR A 39 47.05 -58.49 -41.15
N GLU A 40 47.44 -57.93 -42.29
CA GLU A 40 47.02 -56.59 -42.71
C GLU A 40 45.50 -56.52 -42.92
N ILE A 41 44.90 -57.51 -43.57
CA ILE A 41 43.45 -57.57 -43.79
C ILE A 41 42.73 -57.73 -42.45
N ALA A 42 43.20 -58.61 -41.57
CA ALA A 42 42.63 -58.82 -40.25
C ALA A 42 42.67 -57.53 -39.41
N ASN A 43 43.80 -56.81 -39.41
CA ASN A 43 43.93 -55.52 -38.73
C ASN A 43 42.99 -54.47 -39.32
N ARG A 44 42.91 -54.35 -40.65
CA ARG A 44 41.99 -53.40 -41.31
C ARG A 44 40.52 -53.70 -41.00
N MET A 45 40.14 -54.99 -40.94
CA MET A 45 38.79 -55.39 -40.53
C MET A 45 38.54 -55.03 -39.07
N GLN A 46 39.49 -55.30 -38.18
CA GLN A 46 39.37 -54.94 -36.76
C GLN A 46 39.26 -53.43 -36.56
N ASP A 47 40.09 -52.64 -37.25
CA ASP A 47 40.03 -51.17 -37.21
C ASP A 47 38.68 -50.65 -37.73
N ALA A 48 38.13 -51.26 -38.78
CA ALA A 48 36.81 -50.90 -39.30
C ALA A 48 35.69 -51.19 -38.29
N VAL A 49 35.73 -52.35 -37.61
CA VAL A 49 34.77 -52.68 -36.53
C VAL A 49 34.90 -51.68 -35.38
N LEU A 50 36.11 -51.41 -34.91
CA LEU A 50 36.34 -50.44 -33.82
C LEU A 50 35.91 -49.02 -34.21
N ALA A 51 36.11 -48.61 -35.46
CA ALA A 51 35.64 -47.33 -35.95
C ALA A 51 34.10 -47.26 -35.97
N GLN A 52 33.44 -48.34 -36.39
CA GLN A 52 31.98 -48.43 -36.39
C GLN A 52 31.40 -48.41 -34.97
N GLU A 53 31.99 -49.15 -34.04
CA GLU A 53 31.57 -49.15 -32.63
C GLU A 53 31.75 -47.76 -31.99
N LYS A 54 32.89 -47.10 -32.22
CA LYS A 54 33.12 -45.73 -31.74
C LYS A 54 32.15 -44.72 -32.35
N ALA A 55 31.84 -44.84 -33.63
CA ALA A 55 30.86 -43.99 -34.29
C ALA A 55 29.45 -44.19 -33.70
N ALA A 56 29.05 -45.44 -33.47
CA ALA A 56 27.76 -45.76 -32.86
C ALA A 56 27.66 -45.26 -31.41
N GLN A 57 28.73 -45.39 -30.62
CA GLN A 57 28.79 -44.82 -29.26
C GLN A 57 28.71 -43.29 -29.28
N ALA A 58 29.48 -42.63 -30.15
CA ALA A 58 29.45 -41.18 -30.28
C ALA A 58 28.06 -40.66 -30.72
N GLU A 59 27.37 -41.39 -31.61
CA GLU A 59 26.01 -41.04 -32.00
C GLU A 59 25.01 -41.21 -30.84
N ALA A 60 25.11 -42.29 -30.08
CA ALA A 60 24.29 -42.50 -28.89
C ALA A 60 24.51 -41.41 -27.83
N ASP A 61 25.77 -41.10 -27.53
CA ASP A 61 26.13 -40.04 -26.57
C ASP A 61 25.64 -38.67 -27.04
N TYR A 62 25.75 -38.38 -28.33
CA TYR A 62 25.25 -37.12 -28.90
C TYR A 62 23.73 -37.01 -28.79
N ARG A 63 22.99 -38.08 -29.10
CA ARG A 63 21.52 -38.12 -28.96
C ARG A 63 21.09 -37.95 -27.50
N ASP A 64 21.79 -38.60 -26.57
CA ASP A 64 21.54 -38.45 -25.14
C ASP A 64 21.81 -37.03 -24.65
N GLN A 65 22.93 -36.41 -25.08
CA GLN A 65 23.24 -35.03 -24.76
C GLN A 65 22.18 -34.07 -25.31
N LEU A 66 21.75 -34.27 -26.55
CA LEU A 66 20.72 -33.46 -27.18
C LEU A 66 19.39 -33.56 -26.42
N SER A 67 18.97 -34.78 -26.05
CA SER A 67 17.75 -34.99 -25.27
C SER A 67 17.83 -34.32 -23.89
N ARG A 68 18.97 -34.45 -23.19
CA ARG A 68 19.19 -33.77 -21.90
C ARG A 68 19.18 -32.25 -22.04
N GLN A 69 19.74 -31.71 -23.12
CA GLN A 69 19.73 -30.27 -23.38
C GLN A 69 18.31 -29.78 -23.63
N GLN A 70 17.54 -30.47 -24.47
CA GLN A 70 16.13 -30.13 -24.73
C GLN A 70 15.28 -30.16 -23.44
N SER A 71 15.48 -31.16 -22.59
CA SER A 71 14.79 -31.22 -21.28
C SER A 71 15.17 -30.03 -20.41
N LYS A 72 16.47 -29.71 -20.30
CA LYS A 72 16.94 -28.56 -19.51
C LYS A 72 16.41 -27.23 -20.03
N GLU A 73 16.32 -27.06 -21.34
CA GLU A 73 15.76 -25.85 -21.95
C GLU A 73 14.26 -25.73 -21.66
N ALA A 74 13.52 -26.84 -21.71
CA ALA A 74 12.11 -26.86 -21.33
C ALA A 74 11.91 -26.51 -19.85
N ASP A 75 12.67 -27.15 -18.95
CA ASP A 75 12.62 -26.89 -17.51
C ASP A 75 12.98 -25.44 -17.19
N LEU A 76 14.01 -24.89 -17.85
CA LEU A 76 14.42 -23.50 -17.69
C LEU A 76 13.33 -22.54 -18.19
N SER A 77 12.73 -22.83 -19.34
CA SER A 77 11.64 -22.02 -19.90
C SER A 77 10.42 -22.00 -18.98
N GLU A 78 10.04 -23.14 -18.42
CA GLU A 78 8.95 -23.24 -17.46
C GLU A 78 9.26 -22.49 -16.16
N ALA A 79 10.48 -22.63 -15.63
CA ALA A 79 10.93 -21.90 -14.45
C ALA A 79 10.90 -20.38 -14.65
N VAL A 80 11.37 -19.89 -15.81
CA VAL A 80 11.33 -18.47 -16.17
C VAL A 80 9.88 -17.99 -16.32
N ARG A 81 9.00 -18.78 -16.95
CA ARG A 81 7.58 -18.42 -17.09
C ARG A 81 6.92 -18.30 -15.72
N LYS A 82 7.15 -19.27 -14.84
CA LYS A 82 6.60 -19.26 -13.48
C LYS A 82 7.12 -18.09 -12.65
N ALA A 83 8.42 -17.81 -12.70
CA ALA A 83 9.00 -16.65 -12.02
C ALA A 83 8.39 -15.33 -12.52
N ALA A 84 8.18 -15.19 -13.83
CA ALA A 84 7.52 -14.02 -14.41
C ALA A 84 6.05 -13.90 -14.02
N GLU A 85 5.31 -15.02 -13.92
CA GLU A 85 3.93 -15.05 -13.43
C GLU A 85 3.86 -14.63 -11.94
N ASP A 86 4.74 -15.18 -11.11
CA ASP A 86 4.83 -14.84 -9.68
C ASP A 86 5.19 -13.36 -9.47
N GLU A 87 6.15 -12.83 -10.24
CA GLU A 87 6.53 -11.41 -10.19
C GLU A 87 5.42 -10.49 -10.67
N ARG A 88 4.72 -10.84 -11.76
CA ARG A 88 3.54 -10.11 -12.23
C ARG A 88 2.48 -10.04 -11.14
N ASP A 89 2.18 -11.17 -10.50
CA ASP A 89 1.14 -11.24 -9.48
C ASP A 89 1.54 -10.46 -8.22
N ALA A 90 2.81 -10.46 -7.85
CA ALA A 90 3.34 -9.61 -6.79
C ALA A 90 3.18 -8.11 -7.10
N ILE A 91 3.56 -7.68 -8.31
CA ILE A 91 3.40 -6.27 -8.75
C ILE A 91 1.92 -5.86 -8.74
N LEU A 92 1.02 -6.71 -9.24
CA LEU A 92 -0.41 -6.44 -9.24
C LEU A 92 -1.00 -6.38 -7.82
N ALA A 93 -0.56 -7.26 -6.92
CA ALA A 93 -0.98 -7.24 -5.52
C ALA A 93 -0.52 -5.96 -4.82
N GLU A 94 0.73 -5.54 -5.06
CA GLU A 94 1.28 -4.31 -4.50
C GLU A 94 0.56 -3.07 -5.03
N ALA A 95 0.31 -2.99 -6.35
CA ALA A 95 -0.43 -1.89 -6.96
C ALA A 95 -1.86 -1.77 -6.39
N ARG A 96 -2.56 -2.89 -6.19
CA ARG A 96 -3.88 -2.92 -5.53
C ARG A 96 -3.80 -2.41 -4.10
N ALA A 97 -2.80 -2.86 -3.34
CA ALA A 97 -2.63 -2.42 -1.96
C ALA A 97 -2.29 -0.92 -1.87
N GLN A 98 -1.53 -0.38 -2.82
CA GLN A 98 -1.26 1.07 -2.92
C GLN A 98 -2.53 1.85 -3.22
N LEU A 99 -3.32 1.43 -4.22
CA LEU A 99 -4.59 2.07 -4.58
C LEU A 99 -5.58 2.08 -3.41
N GLU A 100 -5.72 0.98 -2.66
CA GLU A 100 -6.61 0.94 -1.49
C GLU A 100 -6.14 1.89 -0.37
N ARG A 101 -4.83 2.01 -0.15
CA ARG A 101 -4.27 2.98 0.81
C ARG A 101 -4.53 4.42 0.38
N GLU A 102 -4.29 4.74 -0.90
CA GLU A 102 -4.54 6.07 -1.45
C GLU A 102 -6.03 6.41 -1.39
N ARG A 103 -6.91 5.45 -1.71
CA ARG A 103 -8.36 5.63 -1.61
C ARG A 103 -8.80 5.89 -0.17
N ALA A 104 -8.28 5.14 0.80
CA ALA A 104 -8.61 5.35 2.21
C ALA A 104 -8.12 6.73 2.71
N LEU A 105 -6.92 7.14 2.30
CA LEU A 105 -6.38 8.47 2.61
C LEU A 105 -7.25 9.56 1.98
N TRP A 106 -7.60 9.41 0.71
CA TRP A 106 -8.45 10.35 -0.02
C TRP A 106 -9.83 10.49 0.63
N LEU A 107 -10.48 9.39 1.00
CA LEU A 107 -11.77 9.43 1.70
C LEU A 107 -11.68 10.14 3.06
N THR A 108 -10.58 9.93 3.78
CA THR A 108 -10.33 10.61 5.06
C THR A 108 -10.14 12.11 4.84
N GLN A 109 -9.32 12.50 3.87
CA GLN A 109 -9.09 13.90 3.52
C GLN A 109 -10.38 14.59 3.05
N LEU A 110 -11.18 13.92 2.22
CA LEU A 110 -12.46 14.45 1.76
C LEU A 110 -13.45 14.66 2.91
N SER A 111 -13.51 13.74 3.87
CA SER A 111 -14.28 13.88 5.10
C SER A 111 -13.79 15.07 5.94
N ASP A 112 -12.47 15.23 6.09
CA ASP A 112 -11.87 16.31 6.85
C ASP A 112 -12.15 17.67 6.21
N GLU A 113 -11.98 17.77 4.89
CA GLU A 113 -12.25 18.97 4.11
C GLU A 113 -13.74 19.34 4.13
N ALA A 114 -14.64 18.36 4.02
CA ALA A 114 -16.08 18.58 4.16
C ALA A 114 -16.43 19.13 5.55
N ARG A 115 -15.84 18.56 6.63
CA ARG A 115 -16.04 19.05 8.00
C ARG A 115 -15.50 20.47 8.18
N GLU A 116 -14.34 20.77 7.61
CA GLU A 116 -13.76 22.11 7.67
C GLU A 116 -14.60 23.13 6.91
N TYR A 117 -15.07 22.77 5.72
CA TYR A 117 -15.94 23.60 4.89
C TYR A 117 -17.27 23.88 5.58
N THR A 118 -17.92 22.87 6.16
CA THR A 118 -19.14 23.02 6.95
C THR A 118 -18.92 23.96 8.14
N ARG A 119 -17.83 23.80 8.90
CA ARG A 119 -17.49 24.72 10.00
C ARG A 119 -17.30 26.16 9.53
N LYS A 120 -16.62 26.36 8.39
CA LYS A 120 -16.44 27.69 7.78
C LYS A 120 -17.79 28.29 7.37
N LEU A 121 -18.66 27.52 6.73
CA LEU A 121 -20.02 27.94 6.37
C LEU A 121 -20.84 28.34 7.60
N HIS A 122 -20.80 27.55 8.68
CA HIS A 122 -21.50 27.88 9.92
C HIS A 122 -21.03 29.21 10.51
N ARG A 123 -19.71 29.44 10.58
CA ARG A 123 -19.15 30.71 11.08
C ARG A 123 -19.59 31.90 10.24
N VAL A 124 -19.47 31.81 8.91
CA VAL A 124 -19.88 32.90 8.00
C VAL A 124 -21.39 33.15 8.10
N GLY A 125 -22.20 32.09 8.20
CA GLY A 125 -23.65 32.19 8.37
C GLY A 125 -24.03 32.84 9.71
N ALA A 126 -23.37 32.47 10.79
CA ALA A 126 -23.55 33.05 12.11
C ALA A 126 -23.25 34.55 12.11
N ASP A 127 -22.11 34.94 11.56
CA ASP A 127 -21.69 36.35 11.45
C ASP A 127 -22.68 37.17 10.59
N ALA A 128 -23.18 36.60 9.49
CA ALA A 128 -24.16 37.25 8.64
C ALA A 128 -25.51 37.43 9.36
N LEU A 129 -26.01 36.39 10.04
CA LEU A 129 -27.26 36.45 10.81
C LEU A 129 -27.17 37.46 11.96
N LEU A 130 -26.04 37.52 12.66
CA LEU A 130 -25.80 38.50 13.71
C LEU A 130 -25.76 39.91 13.16
N SER A 131 -25.08 40.11 12.04
CA SER A 131 -25.00 41.42 11.39
C SER A 131 -26.38 41.91 10.95
N LEU A 132 -27.20 41.03 10.37
CA LEU A 132 -28.58 41.32 10.00
C LEU A 132 -29.45 41.61 11.22
N THR A 133 -29.32 40.83 12.29
CA THR A 133 -30.09 41.01 13.53
C THR A 133 -29.72 42.30 14.23
N ARG A 134 -28.41 42.64 14.33
CA ARG A 134 -27.94 43.90 14.90
C ARG A 134 -28.48 45.09 14.10
N LYS A 135 -28.49 44.99 12.77
CA LYS A 135 -29.07 46.02 11.89
C LYS A 135 -30.58 46.15 12.10
N ALA A 136 -31.32 45.05 12.07
CA ALA A 136 -32.78 45.07 12.26
C ALA A 136 -33.19 45.59 13.64
N LEU A 137 -32.45 45.24 14.69
CA LEU A 137 -32.71 45.72 16.05
C LEU A 137 -32.43 47.21 16.21
N GLY A 138 -31.36 47.71 15.58
CA GLY A 138 -31.09 49.15 15.50
C GLY A 138 -32.19 49.88 14.73
N ASP A 139 -32.54 49.40 13.54
CA ASP A 139 -33.52 50.03 12.65
C ASP A 139 -34.96 50.01 13.22
N LEU A 140 -35.32 48.99 14.02
CA LEU A 140 -36.71 48.77 14.47
C LEU A 140 -36.95 49.12 15.95
N ALA A 141 -35.93 49.07 16.80
CA ALA A 141 -36.08 49.23 18.25
C ALA A 141 -35.15 50.29 18.87
N ASP A 142 -34.32 50.98 18.06
CA ASP A 142 -33.28 51.91 18.54
C ASP A 142 -32.41 51.31 19.66
N ASP A 143 -32.19 49.98 19.60
CA ASP A 143 -31.53 49.21 20.65
C ASP A 143 -30.36 48.40 20.09
N THR A 144 -29.46 48.00 20.97
CA THR A 144 -28.27 47.21 20.61
C THR A 144 -28.45 45.75 21.03
N LEU A 145 -27.94 44.84 20.20
CA LEU A 145 -27.99 43.41 20.48
C LEU A 145 -27.29 43.12 21.82
N GLU A 146 -26.17 43.80 22.09
CA GLU A 146 -25.37 43.69 23.30
C GLU A 146 -26.16 44.07 24.56
N ALA A 147 -26.99 45.12 24.50
CA ALA A 147 -27.84 45.52 25.62
C ALA A 147 -28.93 44.47 25.90
N ARG A 148 -29.54 43.92 24.85
CA ARG A 148 -30.54 42.84 25.00
C ARG A 148 -29.93 41.54 25.50
N MET A 149 -28.73 41.18 25.02
CA MET A 149 -27.99 40.02 25.52
C MET A 149 -27.66 40.17 27.00
N ALA A 150 -27.21 41.36 27.44
CA ALA A 150 -26.94 41.63 28.84
C ALA A 150 -28.18 41.48 29.72
N ALA A 151 -29.32 42.04 29.30
CA ALA A 151 -30.58 41.89 30.02
C ALA A 151 -31.03 40.43 30.14
N GLN A 152 -30.91 39.66 29.04
CA GLN A 152 -31.26 38.24 29.03
C GLN A 152 -30.34 37.40 29.93
N LEU A 153 -29.03 37.70 29.95
CA LEU A 153 -28.07 37.03 30.83
C LEU A 153 -28.43 37.26 32.29
N ILE A 154 -28.72 38.51 32.68
CA ILE A 154 -29.15 38.87 34.04
C ILE A 154 -30.41 38.10 34.44
N GLN A 155 -31.42 38.05 33.56
CA GLN A 155 -32.65 37.29 33.81
C GLN A 155 -32.40 35.77 33.98
N LYS A 156 -31.42 35.20 33.26
CA LYS A 156 -31.07 33.77 33.38
C LYS A 156 -30.23 33.45 34.62
N ILE A 157 -29.57 34.45 35.21
CA ILE A 157 -28.79 34.27 36.45
C ILE A 157 -29.72 34.00 37.64
N ASP A 158 -30.89 34.65 37.70
CA ASP A 158 -31.86 34.52 38.80
C ASP A 158 -32.24 33.07 39.16
N PRO A 159 -32.67 32.20 38.21
CA PRO A 159 -33.02 30.82 38.53
C PRO A 159 -31.82 29.95 38.93
N MET A 160 -30.59 30.31 38.55
CA MET A 160 -29.36 29.55 38.85
C MET A 160 -28.57 30.16 40.02
N ALA A 161 -29.09 31.21 40.66
CA ALA A 161 -28.38 32.00 41.65
C ALA A 161 -27.93 31.15 42.86
N ALA A 162 -28.70 30.13 43.27
CA ALA A 162 -28.34 29.28 44.41
C ALA A 162 -27.11 28.39 44.13
N GLU A 163 -27.03 27.80 42.94
CA GLU A 163 -25.90 26.96 42.51
C GLU A 163 -24.65 27.80 42.27
N LEU A 164 -24.81 28.95 41.62
CA LEU A 164 -23.75 29.92 41.40
C LEU A 164 -23.22 30.49 42.72
N LYS A 165 -24.07 30.73 43.73
CA LYS A 165 -23.64 31.20 45.06
C LYS A 165 -22.76 30.20 45.79
N ASN A 166 -23.06 28.90 45.69
CA ASN A 166 -22.23 27.85 46.28
C ASN A 166 -20.86 27.75 45.60
N ALA A 167 -20.80 27.90 44.27
CA ALA A 167 -19.54 27.92 43.52
C ALA A 167 -18.75 29.23 43.71
N ALA A 168 -19.45 30.35 43.96
CA ALA A 168 -18.86 31.66 44.20
C ALA A 168 -18.37 31.86 45.65
N ALA A 169 -18.78 31.03 46.61
CA ALA A 169 -18.37 31.14 48.02
C ALA A 169 -16.85 31.06 48.25
N ALA A 170 -16.10 30.51 47.28
CA ALA A 170 -14.64 30.45 47.28
C ALA A 170 -13.97 31.44 46.31
N ALA A 171 -14.73 32.29 45.62
CA ALA A 171 -14.25 33.11 44.52
C ALA A 171 -14.40 34.62 44.80
N SER A 172 -13.31 35.35 44.64
CA SER A 172 -13.26 36.81 44.88
C SER A 172 -13.45 37.65 43.62
N SER A 173 -13.61 37.02 42.45
CA SER A 173 -13.71 37.72 41.17
C SER A 173 -14.58 36.98 40.16
N ALA A 174 -15.26 37.77 39.31
CA ALA A 174 -16.02 37.29 38.16
C ALA A 174 -15.33 37.77 36.87
N VAL A 175 -15.40 36.98 35.80
CA VAL A 175 -14.91 37.38 34.47
C VAL A 175 -16.01 37.16 33.45
N ILE A 176 -16.34 38.20 32.70
CA ILE A 176 -17.27 38.15 31.58
C ILE A 176 -16.46 38.19 30.28
N TYR A 177 -16.62 37.17 29.45
CA TYR A 177 -16.02 37.07 28.13
C TYR A 177 -17.03 37.44 27.05
N SER A 178 -16.59 38.22 26.08
CA SER A 178 -17.33 38.56 24.87
C SER A 178 -16.44 38.47 23.63
N GLN A 179 -17.03 38.17 22.48
CA GLN A 179 -16.28 38.10 21.22
C GLN A 179 -15.76 39.47 20.76
N ALA A 180 -16.53 40.53 21.03
CA ALA A 180 -16.19 41.91 20.69
C ALA A 180 -16.22 42.79 21.95
N PRO A 181 -15.51 43.95 21.95
CA PRO A 181 -15.53 44.87 23.07
C PRO A 181 -16.96 45.38 23.37
N LEU A 182 -17.41 45.21 24.62
CA LEU A 182 -18.72 45.68 25.04
C LEU A 182 -18.75 47.21 25.22
N PRO A 183 -19.84 47.89 24.81
CA PRO A 183 -20.02 49.32 25.08
C PRO A 183 -20.03 49.63 26.59
N PRO A 184 -19.59 50.83 27.02
CA PRO A 184 -19.55 51.21 28.43
C PRO A 184 -20.89 51.10 29.15
N GLY A 185 -22.00 51.45 28.49
CA GLY A 185 -23.35 51.34 29.05
C GLY A 185 -23.79 49.90 29.31
N VAL A 186 -23.38 48.96 28.45
CA VAL A 186 -23.64 47.52 28.61
C VAL A 186 -22.81 46.96 29.76
N LYS A 187 -21.52 47.32 29.84
CA LYS A 187 -20.65 46.95 30.98
C LYS A 187 -21.25 47.42 32.31
N GLY A 188 -21.71 48.67 32.39
CA GLY A 188 -22.36 49.21 33.58
C GLY A 188 -23.62 48.43 33.97
N SER A 189 -24.47 48.09 33.00
CA SER A 189 -25.70 47.31 33.25
C SER A 189 -25.40 45.89 33.75
N LEU A 190 -24.40 45.22 33.16
CA LEU A 190 -23.93 43.90 33.61
C LEU A 190 -23.34 43.95 35.02
N THR A 191 -22.54 44.96 35.34
CA THR A 191 -21.99 45.15 36.68
C THR A 191 -23.09 45.33 37.71
N SER A 192 -24.07 46.20 37.47
CA SER A 192 -25.19 46.43 38.38
C SER A 192 -26.08 45.19 38.55
N GLY A 193 -26.36 44.48 37.45
CA GLY A 193 -27.13 43.24 37.49
C GLY A 193 -26.41 42.12 38.24
N LEU A 194 -25.09 42.03 38.09
CA LEU A 194 -24.29 41.05 38.82
C LEU A 194 -24.22 41.38 40.31
N ASP A 195 -24.03 42.65 40.69
CA ASP A 195 -23.98 43.10 42.09
C ASP A 195 -25.30 42.85 42.82
N ALA A 196 -26.44 42.95 42.13
CA ALA A 196 -27.75 42.63 42.69
C ALA A 196 -27.89 41.15 43.10
N VAL A 197 -27.22 40.24 42.41
CA VAL A 197 -27.27 38.79 42.69
C VAL A 197 -26.10 38.35 43.59
N PHE A 198 -24.91 38.92 43.37
CA PHE A 198 -23.64 38.64 44.05
C PHE A 198 -23.00 39.94 44.57
N PRO A 199 -23.47 40.47 45.70
CA PRO A 199 -22.97 41.75 46.22
C PRO A 199 -21.47 41.68 46.54
N GLY A 200 -20.71 42.66 46.04
CA GLY A 200 -19.28 42.80 46.33
C GLY A 200 -18.32 42.05 45.39
N ILE A 201 -18.82 41.38 44.35
CA ILE A 201 -17.99 40.78 43.29
C ILE A 201 -17.94 41.71 42.08
N ALA A 202 -16.77 42.33 41.86
CA ALA A 202 -16.55 43.14 40.66
C ALA A 202 -16.22 42.26 39.45
N PRO A 203 -16.94 42.39 38.32
CA PRO A 203 -16.62 41.66 37.10
C PRO A 203 -15.47 42.32 36.33
N ASP A 204 -14.52 41.50 35.89
CA ASP A 204 -13.55 41.85 34.84
C ASP A 204 -14.14 41.52 33.46
N PHE A 205 -13.85 42.33 32.46
CA PHE A 205 -14.38 42.15 31.10
C PHE A 205 -13.24 41.83 30.14
N LYS A 206 -13.26 40.62 29.56
CA LYS A 206 -12.26 40.17 28.59
C LYS A 206 -12.88 39.96 27.22
N THR A 207 -12.10 40.29 26.19
CA THR A 207 -12.49 40.04 24.80
C THR A 207 -11.74 38.82 24.28
N ASP A 208 -12.47 37.85 23.75
CA ASP A 208 -11.91 36.65 23.12
C ASP A 208 -12.46 36.51 21.68
N PRO A 209 -11.70 36.90 20.65
CA PRO A 209 -12.14 36.83 19.26
C PRO A 209 -12.43 35.41 18.76
N GLU A 210 -11.87 34.38 19.40
CA GLU A 210 -12.07 32.98 19.02
C GLU A 210 -13.34 32.38 19.67
N GLN A 211 -13.92 33.07 20.66
CA GLN A 211 -15.18 32.67 21.27
C GLN A 211 -16.34 32.88 20.29
N ALA A 212 -17.33 32.00 20.39
CA ALA A 212 -18.63 32.23 19.79
C ALA A 212 -19.25 33.57 20.19
N PRO A 213 -19.97 34.24 19.26
CA PRO A 213 -20.70 35.46 19.55
C PRO A 213 -21.67 35.28 20.73
N GLY A 214 -21.54 36.14 21.75
CA GLY A 214 -22.35 36.07 22.97
C GLY A 214 -21.59 36.49 24.22
N LEU A 215 -22.12 36.09 25.38
CA LEU A 215 -21.58 36.40 26.70
C LEU A 215 -21.33 35.12 27.49
N VAL A 216 -20.14 34.98 28.06
CA VAL A 216 -19.81 33.89 28.99
C VAL A 216 -19.39 34.49 30.32
N LEU A 217 -20.13 34.18 31.37
CA LEU A 217 -19.82 34.56 32.75
C LEU A 217 -19.13 33.40 33.46
N ARG A 218 -17.96 33.67 34.04
CA ARG A 218 -17.24 32.74 34.92
C ARG A 218 -17.12 33.33 36.32
N ILE A 219 -17.55 32.58 37.32
CA ILE A 219 -17.40 32.94 38.74
C ILE A 219 -16.97 31.68 39.50
N GLY A 220 -15.76 31.72 40.06
CA GLY A 220 -15.19 30.55 40.73
C GLY A 220 -15.12 29.32 39.82
N GLY A 221 -15.74 28.23 40.26
CA GLY A 221 -15.86 26.98 39.47
C GLY A 221 -17.07 26.90 38.54
N ALA A 222 -17.94 27.91 38.53
CA ALA A 222 -19.15 27.91 37.70
C ALA A 222 -18.98 28.76 36.44
N GLN A 223 -19.53 28.25 35.34
CA GLN A 223 -19.58 28.94 34.06
C GLN A 223 -21.02 28.96 33.54
N LEU A 224 -21.49 30.15 33.17
CA LEU A 224 -22.75 30.35 32.46
C LEU A 224 -22.45 30.93 31.09
N ALA A 225 -22.87 30.25 30.03
CA ALA A 225 -22.69 30.69 28.66
C ALA A 225 -24.04 31.01 28.02
N TRP A 226 -24.15 32.20 27.43
CA TRP A 226 -25.20 32.53 26.49
C TRP A 226 -24.53 32.92 25.17
N THR A 227 -24.28 31.93 24.33
CA THR A 227 -23.62 32.08 23.04
C THR A 227 -24.53 31.62 21.90
N LEU A 228 -24.31 32.19 20.72
CA LEU A 228 -25.08 31.87 19.53
C LEU A 228 -24.88 30.41 19.07
N ASP A 229 -23.75 29.77 19.42
CA ASP A 229 -23.50 28.35 19.12
C ASP A 229 -24.68 27.47 19.55
N SER A 230 -25.24 27.69 20.75
CA SER A 230 -26.40 26.93 21.24
C SER A 230 -27.66 27.06 20.37
N TYR A 231 -27.80 28.18 19.64
CA TYR A 231 -28.90 28.40 18.70
C TYR A 231 -28.55 27.88 17.30
N ILE A 232 -27.27 27.89 16.92
CA ILE A 232 -26.78 27.35 15.65
C ILE A 232 -26.86 25.81 15.65
N ASP A 233 -26.49 25.16 16.76
CA ASP A 233 -26.65 23.72 16.95
C ASP A 233 -28.14 23.31 16.82
N GLY A 234 -29.03 24.13 17.38
CA GLY A 234 -30.49 23.96 17.23
C GLY A 234 -30.98 24.17 15.79
N LEU A 235 -30.38 25.11 15.06
CA LEU A 235 -30.67 25.34 13.64
C LEU A 235 -30.16 24.18 12.76
N GLU A 236 -28.99 23.62 13.06
CA GLU A 236 -28.46 22.43 12.39
C GLU A 236 -29.42 21.25 12.55
N ALA A 237 -29.91 21.01 13.77
CA ALA A 237 -30.92 19.97 14.03
C ALA A 237 -32.22 20.21 13.22
N LEU A 238 -32.69 21.46 13.13
CA LEU A 238 -33.88 21.82 12.34
C LEU A 238 -33.66 21.67 10.83
N VAL A 239 -32.50 22.05 10.31
CA VAL A 239 -32.16 21.92 8.88
C VAL A 239 -31.96 20.45 8.52
N ALA A 240 -31.29 19.66 9.37
CA ALA A 240 -31.12 18.23 9.20
C ALA A 240 -32.47 17.48 9.21
N ASP A 241 -33.38 17.85 10.11
CA ASP A 241 -34.75 17.32 10.14
C ASP A 241 -35.52 17.64 8.85
N LYS A 242 -35.41 18.87 8.34
CA LYS A 242 -36.09 19.28 7.09
C LYS A 242 -35.50 18.65 5.84
N LEU A 243 -34.19 18.44 5.79
CA LEU A 243 -33.52 17.74 4.69
C LEU A 243 -33.75 16.22 4.76
N GLY A 244 -33.79 15.64 5.96
CA GLY A 244 -34.13 14.24 6.20
C GLY A 244 -35.60 13.91 5.87
N ALA A 245 -36.53 14.82 6.15
CA ALA A 245 -37.93 14.72 5.76
C ALA A 245 -38.17 14.85 4.24
N GLY A 246 -37.16 15.34 3.49
CA GLY A 246 -37.19 15.41 2.02
C GLY A 246 -36.71 14.13 1.31
N ALA A 247 -36.12 13.18 2.03
CA ALA A 247 -35.76 11.88 1.50
C ALA A 247 -36.98 10.94 1.58
N VAL A 248 -37.84 11.02 0.56
CA VAL A 248 -38.87 10.00 0.30
C VAL A 248 -38.18 8.63 0.29
N PRO A 249 -38.64 7.62 1.05
CA PRO A 249 -38.12 6.27 0.95
C PRO A 249 -38.31 5.81 -0.50
N GLY A 250 -37.21 5.47 -1.17
CA GLY A 250 -37.28 4.79 -2.46
C GLY A 250 -38.15 3.55 -2.32
N ASP A 251 -39.23 3.54 -3.07
CA ASP A 251 -40.17 2.43 -3.22
C ASP A 251 -39.39 1.16 -3.58
N PRO A 252 -39.41 0.09 -2.75
CA PRO A 252 -38.81 -1.17 -3.10
C PRO A 252 -39.89 -2.04 -3.77
N ASP A 253 -40.44 -1.60 -4.90
CA ASP A 253 -41.30 -2.48 -5.68
C ASP A 253 -41.28 -2.13 -7.18
N HIS A 254 -40.32 -2.73 -7.89
CA HIS A 254 -40.60 -3.30 -9.19
C HIS A 254 -39.70 -4.52 -9.39
N ALA A 255 -40.20 -5.66 -8.94
CA ALA A 255 -39.86 -6.95 -9.52
C ALA A 255 -40.38 -7.01 -10.97
N GLN A 256 -39.48 -7.26 -11.92
CA GLN A 256 -39.62 -8.23 -13.02
C GLN A 256 -38.29 -8.41 -13.74
#